data_AF-A0A3M5WRI6-F1
#
_entry.id   AF-A0A3M5WRI6-F1
#
_cell.length_a   1.000
_cell.length_b   1.000
_cell.length_c   1.000
_cell.angle_alpha   90.00
_cell.angle_beta   90.00
_cell.angle_gamma   90.00
#
_symmetry.space_group_name_H-M   'P 1'
#
loop_
_entity.id
_entity.type
_entity.pdbx_description
1 polymer ?
#
loop_
_entity_poly.entity_id
_entity_poly.type
_entity_poly.pdbx_seq_one_letter_code
_entity_poly.pdbx_strand_id
1 'polypeptide(L)'
;MIKLMQEDKQEKTLALFRITKAQFSSVATMQEKEIQNDYQSFWQTIKDAMAGRASTNVIPNMMRNILEYYFTFVHRQDSLRKALTELADENPEFSALFRYINRESHSDAVNLTDFGEIDSAQYVVRFRDVFVKTNFESHFDKMMS
;
A
#
# COMPACT_ATOMS: atom_id res chain seq x y z
N MET A 1 -54.14 29.32 6.58
CA MET A 1 -53.14 29.16 5.52
C MET A 1 -51.77 29.41 6.16
N ILE A 2 -51.09 28.34 6.59
CA ILE A 2 -49.81 28.42 7.30
C ILE A 2 -48.71 28.43 6.24
N LYS A 3 -47.94 29.53 6.19
CA LYS A 3 -46.79 29.67 5.32
C LYS A 3 -45.66 28.82 5.92
N LEU A 4 -45.45 27.62 5.39
CA LEU A 4 -44.25 26.84 5.70
C LEU A 4 -43.04 27.63 5.17
N MET A 5 -42.13 27.99 6.08
CA MET A 5 -40.83 28.57 5.74
C MET A 5 -40.13 27.65 4.74
N GLN A 6 -39.56 28.24 3.68
CA GLN A 6 -38.64 27.53 2.82
C GLN A 6 -37.51 27.00 3.70
N GLU A 7 -37.39 25.68 3.81
CA GLU A 7 -36.19 25.05 4.34
C GLU A 7 -35.02 25.57 3.51
N ASP A 8 -34.09 26.28 4.16
CA ASP A 8 -32.78 26.61 3.61
C ASP A 8 -32.08 25.29 3.26
N LYS A 9 -32.29 24.79 2.04
CA LYS A 9 -31.46 23.77 1.40
C LYS A 9 -30.12 24.39 1.00
N GLN A 10 -29.35 24.88 1.97
CA GLN A 10 -27.92 24.99 1.77
C GLN A 10 -27.37 23.57 1.86
N GLU A 11 -27.06 22.97 0.71
CA GLU A 11 -26.19 21.80 0.64
C GLU A 11 -24.92 22.12 1.43
N LYS A 12 -24.78 21.50 2.61
CA LYS A 12 -23.53 21.51 3.37
C LYS A 12 -22.50 20.75 2.55
N THR A 13 -21.82 21.46 1.66
CA THR A 13 -20.64 20.96 0.95
C THR A 13 -19.54 20.80 2.00
N LEU A 14 -19.32 19.57 2.43
CA LEU A 14 -18.21 19.23 3.32
C LEU A 14 -16.91 19.40 2.51
N ALA A 15 -15.99 20.22 3.01
CA ALA A 15 -14.65 20.30 2.47
C ALA A 15 -13.85 19.09 2.94
N LEU A 16 -13.30 18.31 2.00
CA LEU A 16 -12.44 17.17 2.29
C LEU A 16 -10.97 17.58 2.16
N PHE A 17 -10.16 17.09 3.08
CA PHE A 17 -8.72 17.35 3.12
C PHE A 17 -7.96 16.06 3.34
N ARG A 18 -6.86 15.87 2.60
CA ARG A 18 -5.85 14.83 2.84
C ARG A 18 -4.70 15.43 3.64
N ILE A 19 -4.34 14.78 4.74
CA ILE A 19 -3.17 15.13 5.53
C ILE A 19 -2.10 14.06 5.28
N THR A 20 -0.94 14.48 4.82
CA THR A 20 0.20 13.57 4.63
C THR A 20 1.32 13.92 5.59
N LYS A 21 1.91 12.89 6.22
CA LYS A 21 3.00 13.04 7.18
C LYS A 21 4.30 12.49 6.57
N ALA A 22 5.23 13.39 6.29
CA ALA A 22 6.60 13.07 5.88
C ALA A 22 7.58 13.84 6.79
N GLN A 23 8.65 14.42 6.24
CA GLN A 23 9.54 15.32 7.01
C GLN A 23 8.75 16.51 7.60
N PHE A 24 7.78 17.02 6.86
CA PHE A 24 6.79 17.98 7.31
C PHE A 24 5.38 17.44 7.05
N SER A 25 4.39 17.97 7.77
CA SER A 25 2.99 17.68 7.46
C SER A 25 2.54 18.56 6.30
N SER A 26 1.81 17.99 5.35
CA SER A 26 1.15 18.73 4.28
C SER A 26 -0.34 18.49 4.30
N VAL A 27 -1.10 19.49 3.85
CA VAL A 27 -2.56 19.43 3.73
C VAL A 27 -2.91 19.77 2.28
N ALA A 28 -3.67 18.89 1.64
CA ALA A 28 -4.18 19.10 0.30
C ALA A 28 -5.71 18.97 0.28
N THR A 29 -6.39 19.76 -0.54
CA THR A 29 -7.81 19.59 -0.81
C THR A 29 -8.06 18.26 -1.52
N MET A 30 -9.17 17.61 -1.20
CA MET A 30 -9.55 16.31 -1.74
C MET A 30 -10.98 16.36 -2.29
N GLN A 31 -11.26 15.58 -3.32
CA GLN A 31 -12.60 15.33 -3.87
C GLN A 31 -13.16 14.03 -3.30
N GLU A 32 -14.48 13.92 -3.17
CA GLU A 32 -15.14 12.71 -2.66
C GLU A 32 -14.77 11.44 -3.44
N LYS A 33 -14.62 11.55 -4.77
CA LYS A 33 -14.19 10.46 -5.66
C LYS A 33 -12.77 9.96 -5.39
N GLU A 34 -11.96 10.71 -4.64
CA GLU A 34 -10.60 10.33 -4.27
C GLU A 34 -10.56 9.53 -2.96
N ILE A 35 -11.70 9.33 -2.30
CA ILE A 35 -11.83 8.39 -1.18
C ILE A 35 -11.79 6.98 -1.77
N GLN A 36 -10.66 6.32 -1.54
CA GLN A 36 -10.38 4.98 -2.03
C GLN A 36 -10.71 3.93 -0.96
N ASN A 37 -10.98 2.69 -1.38
CA ASN A 37 -11.00 1.59 -0.43
C ASN A 37 -9.59 1.30 0.10
N ASP A 38 -9.48 0.56 1.20
CA ASP A 38 -8.19 0.28 1.86
C ASP A 38 -7.17 -0.33 0.91
N TYR A 39 -7.62 -1.26 0.05
CA TYR A 39 -6.75 -1.93 -0.92
C TYR A 39 -6.13 -0.93 -1.91
N GLN A 40 -6.94 -0.07 -2.51
CA GLN A 40 -6.49 0.99 -3.41
C GLN A 40 -5.56 1.98 -2.68
N SER A 41 -5.87 2.29 -1.42
CA SER A 41 -5.09 3.21 -0.59
C SER A 41 -3.66 2.71 -0.34
N PHE A 42 -3.46 1.38 -0.20
CA PHE A 42 -2.11 0.81 -0.08
C PHE A 42 -1.25 1.08 -1.32
N TRP A 43 -1.80 0.89 -2.51
CA TRP A 43 -1.10 1.16 -3.77
C TRP A 43 -0.79 2.65 -3.94
N GLN A 44 -1.76 3.52 -3.63
CA GLN A 44 -1.55 4.96 -3.66
C GLN A 44 -0.44 5.39 -2.69
N THR A 45 -0.37 4.77 -1.51
CA THR A 45 0.66 5.05 -0.50
C THR A 45 2.06 4.69 -1.01
N ILE A 46 2.22 3.57 -1.74
CA ILE A 46 3.50 3.22 -2.39
C ILE A 46 3.88 4.30 -3.42
N LYS A 47 2.94 4.70 -4.29
CA LYS A 47 3.18 5.75 -5.29
C LYS A 47 3.57 7.09 -4.64
N ASP A 48 2.90 7.45 -3.55
CA ASP A 48 3.19 8.67 -2.80
C ASP A 48 4.55 8.62 -2.11
N ALA A 49 4.95 7.46 -1.58
CA ALA A 49 6.28 7.27 -0.99
C ALA A 49 7.38 7.39 -2.06
N MET A 50 7.20 6.77 -3.23
CA MET A 50 8.13 6.89 -4.36
C MET A 50 8.25 8.33 -4.88
N ALA A 51 7.17 9.11 -4.80
CA ALA A 51 7.15 10.53 -5.18
C ALA A 51 7.68 11.48 -4.07
N GLY A 52 8.20 10.94 -2.95
CA GLY A 52 8.66 11.75 -1.81
C GLY A 52 7.54 12.45 -1.03
N ARG A 53 6.28 12.07 -1.28
CA ARG A 53 5.10 12.63 -0.61
C ARG A 53 4.76 11.90 0.68
N ALA A 54 5.22 10.67 0.86
CA ALA A 54 5.08 9.88 2.09
C ALA A 54 6.44 9.28 2.53
N SER A 55 6.54 8.85 3.78
CA SER A 55 7.74 8.17 4.28
C SER A 55 7.95 6.84 3.57
N THR A 56 9.15 6.59 3.05
CA THR A 56 9.53 5.33 2.39
C THR A 56 9.49 4.13 3.34
N ASN A 57 9.58 4.37 4.65
CA ASN A 57 9.44 3.33 5.67
C ASN A 57 8.06 2.64 5.65
N VAL A 58 7.04 3.23 5.03
CA VAL A 58 5.72 2.57 4.96
C VAL A 58 5.67 1.49 3.87
N ILE A 59 6.60 1.50 2.90
CA ILE A 59 6.55 0.65 1.70
C ILE A 59 6.49 -0.85 2.05
N PRO A 60 7.37 -1.41 2.91
CA PRO A 60 7.31 -2.84 3.24
C PRO A 60 5.96 -3.27 3.82
N ASN A 61 5.36 -2.42 4.68
CA ASN A 61 4.06 -2.71 5.27
C ASN A 61 2.93 -2.64 4.22
N MET A 62 2.99 -1.68 3.29
CA MET A 62 2.03 -1.59 2.19
C MET A 62 2.13 -2.80 1.26
N MET A 63 3.35 -3.21 0.90
CA MET A 63 3.61 -4.41 0.09
C MET A 63 2.97 -5.66 0.71
N ARG A 64 3.18 -5.86 2.01
CA ARG A 64 2.57 -6.97 2.77
C ARG A 64 1.05 -6.95 2.68
N ASN A 65 0.41 -5.83 3.02
CA ASN A 65 -1.05 -5.71 3.01
C ASN A 65 -1.63 -5.98 1.62
N ILE A 66 -0.98 -5.50 0.56
CA ILE A 66 -1.39 -5.74 -0.82
C ILE A 66 -1.33 -7.23 -1.15
N LEU A 67 -0.22 -7.90 -0.84
CA LEU A 67 -0.04 -9.32 -1.15
C LEU A 67 -1.01 -10.18 -0.35
N GLU A 68 -1.14 -9.92 0.95
CA GLU A 68 -2.09 -10.64 1.80
C GLU A 68 -3.53 -10.50 1.29
N TYR A 69 -3.97 -9.27 1.00
CA TYR A 69 -5.31 -9.02 0.49
C TYR A 69 -5.54 -9.70 -0.86
N TYR A 70 -4.65 -9.45 -1.84
CA TYR A 70 -4.85 -9.91 -3.21
C TYR A 70 -4.79 -11.43 -3.32
N PHE A 71 -3.76 -12.06 -2.73
CA PHE A 71 -3.58 -13.51 -2.83
C PHE A 71 -4.58 -14.29 -1.97
N THR A 72 -5.14 -13.68 -0.93
CA THR A 72 -6.32 -14.23 -0.25
C THR A 72 -7.55 -14.17 -1.14
N PHE A 73 -7.78 -13.04 -1.81
CA PHE A 73 -8.92 -12.86 -2.71
C PHE A 73 -8.90 -13.82 -3.91
N VAL A 74 -7.73 -14.06 -4.52
CA VAL A 74 -7.61 -15.01 -5.64
C VAL A 74 -7.39 -16.46 -5.20
N HIS A 75 -7.39 -16.75 -3.90
CA HIS A 75 -7.14 -18.07 -3.32
C HIS A 75 -5.80 -18.70 -3.77
N ARG A 76 -4.72 -17.91 -3.73
CA ARG A 76 -3.37 -18.30 -4.15
C ARG A 76 -2.32 -18.10 -3.04
N GLN A 77 -2.69 -18.16 -1.76
CA GLN A 77 -1.73 -17.94 -0.66
C GLN A 77 -0.53 -18.92 -0.69
N ASP A 78 -0.74 -20.19 -1.06
CA ASP A 78 0.36 -21.16 -1.15
C ASP A 78 1.35 -20.80 -2.27
N SER A 79 0.85 -20.28 -3.39
CA SER A 79 1.69 -19.77 -4.49
C SER A 79 2.50 -18.56 -4.04
N LEU A 80 1.90 -17.67 -3.26
CA LEU A 80 2.59 -16.51 -2.69
C LEU A 80 3.72 -16.95 -1.74
N ARG A 81 3.42 -17.84 -0.79
CA ARG A 81 4.41 -18.34 0.18
C ARG A 81 5.60 -18.98 -0.54
N LYS A 82 5.34 -19.84 -1.54
CA LYS A 82 6.38 -20.47 -2.35
C LYS A 82 7.23 -19.42 -3.09
N ALA A 83 6.60 -18.45 -3.76
CA ALA A 83 7.32 -17.41 -4.48
C ALA A 83 8.21 -16.56 -3.55
N LEU A 84 7.70 -16.19 -2.36
CA LEU A 84 8.47 -15.42 -1.37
C LEU A 84 9.67 -16.20 -0.83
N THR A 85 9.51 -17.50 -0.56
CA THR A 85 10.63 -18.36 -0.14
C THR A 85 11.70 -18.44 -1.22
N GLU A 86 11.32 -18.76 -2.46
CA GLU A 86 12.28 -18.89 -3.54
C GLU A 86 12.98 -17.55 -3.87
N LEU A 87 12.26 -16.42 -3.81
CA LEU A 87 12.85 -15.09 -4.00
C LEU A 87 13.83 -14.71 -2.89
N ALA A 88 13.60 -15.15 -1.66
CA ALA A 88 14.52 -14.97 -0.55
C ALA A 88 15.82 -15.76 -0.73
N ASP A 89 15.74 -16.95 -1.34
CA ASP A 89 16.91 -17.77 -1.67
C ASP A 89 17.68 -17.20 -2.87
N GLU A 90 16.98 -16.69 -3.88
CA GLU A 90 17.56 -16.09 -5.09
C GLU A 90 18.20 -14.71 -4.83
N ASN A 91 17.69 -13.95 -3.86
CA ASN A 91 18.14 -12.60 -3.54
C ASN A 91 18.46 -12.48 -2.03
N PRO A 92 19.58 -13.05 -1.56
CA PRO A 92 19.91 -13.11 -0.13
C PRO A 92 19.93 -11.73 0.55
N GLU A 93 20.29 -10.68 -0.18
CA GLU A 93 20.30 -9.29 0.28
C GLU A 93 18.90 -8.72 0.58
N PHE A 94 17.85 -9.30 -0.01
CA PHE A 94 16.44 -8.97 0.25
C PHE A 94 15.70 -10.05 1.04
N SER A 95 16.39 -11.10 1.50
CA SER A 95 15.78 -12.20 2.25
C SER A 95 15.02 -11.74 3.49
N ALA A 96 15.52 -10.70 4.18
CA ALA A 96 14.85 -10.09 5.32
C ALA A 96 13.51 -9.45 4.93
N LEU A 97 13.45 -8.75 3.80
CA LEU A 97 12.22 -8.15 3.26
C LEU A 97 11.19 -9.22 2.92
N PHE A 98 11.58 -10.25 2.17
CA PHE A 98 10.65 -11.32 1.79
C PHE A 98 10.16 -12.11 2.99
N ARG A 99 11.03 -12.37 3.98
CA ARG A 99 10.63 -13.01 5.24
C ARG A 99 9.67 -12.14 6.04
N TYR A 100 9.90 -10.83 6.09
CA TYR A 100 8.99 -9.87 6.74
C TYR A 100 7.61 -9.88 6.09
N ILE A 101 7.55 -9.88 4.76
CA ILE A 101 6.29 -9.93 4.00
C ILE A 101 5.57 -11.26 4.20
N ASN A 102 6.30 -12.37 4.23
CA ASN A 102 5.75 -13.72 4.36
C ASN A 102 5.22 -14.04 5.78
N ARG A 103 5.48 -13.17 6.77
CA ARG A 103 4.96 -13.33 8.13
C ARG A 103 3.48 -13.01 8.19
N GLU A 104 2.71 -13.77 8.96
CA GLU A 104 1.31 -13.46 9.26
C GLU A 104 1.20 -12.30 10.27
N SER A 105 0.15 -11.49 10.16
CA SER A 105 -0.05 -10.24 10.93
C SER A 105 0.01 -10.45 12.45
N HIS A 106 -0.20 -11.68 12.92
CA HIS A 106 -0.16 -12.09 14.32
C HIS A 106 1.24 -12.50 14.84
N SER A 107 2.28 -12.49 14.01
CA SER A 107 3.63 -12.89 14.43
C SER A 107 4.49 -11.67 14.82
N ASP A 108 4.62 -11.47 16.14
CA ASP A 108 5.55 -10.65 16.93
C ASP A 108 6.02 -9.26 16.41
N ALA A 109 6.08 -8.30 17.34
CA ALA A 109 6.58 -6.94 17.12
C ALA A 109 8.09 -6.90 16.80
N VAL A 110 8.46 -7.21 15.57
CA VAL A 110 9.81 -6.99 15.04
C VAL A 110 9.83 -5.68 14.26
N ASN A 111 10.74 -4.80 14.65
CA ASN A 111 10.88 -3.45 14.12
C ASN A 111 11.33 -3.46 12.65
N LEU A 112 10.76 -2.54 11.85
CA LEU A 112 11.14 -2.19 10.47
C LEU A 112 12.61 -1.72 10.30
N THR A 113 13.38 -1.71 11.38
CA THR A 113 14.70 -1.05 11.47
C THR A 113 15.84 -1.87 10.88
N ASP A 114 15.58 -3.06 10.35
CA ASP A 114 16.63 -4.05 10.02
C ASP A 114 16.82 -4.29 8.51
N PHE A 115 16.20 -3.49 7.65
CA PHE A 115 16.39 -3.62 6.19
C PHE A 115 17.66 -2.90 5.66
N GLY A 116 18.49 -2.36 6.55
CA GLY A 116 19.74 -1.67 6.19
C GLY A 116 19.54 -0.37 5.40
N GLU A 117 20.61 0.09 4.73
CA GLU A 117 20.62 1.25 3.82
C GLU A 117 20.11 0.91 2.40
N ILE A 118 19.19 -0.04 2.28
CA ILE A 118 18.66 -0.41 0.97
C ILE A 118 17.75 0.70 0.46
N ASP A 119 18.02 1.16 -0.77
CA ASP A 119 17.18 2.14 -1.45
C ASP A 119 15.75 1.63 -1.55
N SER A 120 14.82 2.40 -1.00
CA SER A 120 13.38 2.13 -1.05
C SER A 120 12.83 1.87 -2.45
N ALA A 121 13.46 2.42 -3.51
CA ALA A 121 13.10 2.11 -4.88
C ALA A 121 13.33 0.63 -5.23
N GLN A 122 14.37 0.01 -4.66
CA GLN A 122 14.66 -1.41 -4.85
C GLN A 122 13.59 -2.31 -4.23
N TYR A 123 12.93 -1.88 -3.15
CA TYR A 123 11.82 -2.64 -2.58
C TYR A 123 10.67 -2.79 -3.58
N VAL A 124 10.36 -1.74 -4.35
CA VAL A 124 9.29 -1.79 -5.35
C VAL A 124 9.68 -2.66 -6.55
N VAL A 125 10.97 -2.69 -6.92
CA VAL A 125 11.48 -3.64 -7.92
C VAL A 125 11.28 -5.08 -7.44
N ARG A 126 11.74 -5.39 -6.22
CA ARG A 126 11.55 -6.73 -5.62
C ARG A 126 10.09 -7.08 -5.37
N PHE A 127 9.25 -6.08 -5.17
CA PHE A 127 7.82 -6.25 -5.07
C PHE A 127 7.22 -6.79 -6.36
N ARG A 128 7.64 -6.23 -7.50
CA ARG A 128 7.23 -6.69 -8.84
C ARG A 128 7.61 -8.14 -9.08
N ASP A 129 8.81 -8.56 -8.64
CA ASP A 129 9.29 -9.94 -8.80
C ASP A 129 8.29 -10.96 -8.22
N VAL A 130 7.61 -10.64 -7.12
CA VAL A 130 6.56 -11.50 -6.54
C VAL A 130 5.40 -11.71 -7.52
N PHE A 131 4.95 -10.65 -8.18
CA PHE A 131 3.86 -10.73 -9.17
C PHE A 131 4.28 -11.46 -10.45
N VAL A 132 5.52 -11.27 -10.90
CA VAL A 132 6.08 -12.01 -12.05
C VAL A 132 6.10 -13.50 -11.73
N LYS A 133 6.66 -13.88 -10.57
CA LYS A 133 6.84 -15.28 -10.18
C LYS A 133 5.52 -16.02 -9.91
N THR A 134 4.47 -15.27 -9.60
CA THR A 134 3.11 -15.79 -9.39
C THR A 134 2.20 -15.62 -10.61
N ASN A 135 2.73 -15.13 -11.72
CA ASN A 135 2.01 -14.93 -12.98
C ASN A 135 0.83 -13.93 -12.89
N PHE A 136 0.99 -12.90 -12.05
CA PHE A 136 0.05 -11.79 -11.83
C PHE A 136 0.67 -10.41 -12.16
N GLU A 137 1.71 -10.36 -12.99
CA GLU A 137 2.39 -9.12 -13.38
C GLU A 137 1.44 -8.06 -13.95
N SER A 138 0.47 -8.45 -14.78
CA SER A 138 -0.51 -7.53 -15.36
C SER A 138 -1.34 -6.78 -14.31
N HIS A 139 -1.56 -7.40 -13.14
CA HIS A 139 -2.23 -6.75 -12.03
C HIS A 139 -1.34 -5.69 -11.38
N PHE A 140 -0.05 -5.99 -11.17
CA PHE A 140 0.92 -5.01 -10.67
C PHE A 140 0.99 -3.79 -11.59
N ASP A 141 1.15 -4.00 -12.90
CA ASP A 141 1.25 -2.93 -13.89
C ASP A 141 0.02 -2.03 -13.87
N LYS A 142 -1.17 -2.63 -13.79
CA LYS A 142 -2.43 -1.88 -13.70
C LYS A 142 -2.51 -1.03 -12.44
N MET A 143 -2.04 -1.52 -11.29
CA MET A 143 -2.13 -0.78 -10.03
C MET A 143 -1.06 0.32 -9.91
N MET A 144 0.11 0.11 -10.52
CA MET A 144 1.22 1.06 -10.55
C MET A 144 1.09 2.14 -11.63
N SER A 145 0.21 1.94 -12.62
CA SER A 145 -0.14 2.98 -13.60
C SER A 145 -0.76 4.25 -13.02
#